data_AF-A0A956YQ73-F1
#
_entry.id   AF-A0A956YQ73-F1
#
_cell.length_a   1.000
_cell.length_b   1.000
_cell.length_c   1.000
_cell.angle_alpha   90.00
_cell.angle_beta   90.00
_cell.angle_gamma   90.00
#
_symmetry.space_group_name_H-M   'P 1'
#
loop_
_entity.id
_entity.type
_entity.pdbx_description
1 polymer ?
#
loop_
_entity_poly.entity_id
_entity_poly.type
_entity_poly.pdbx_seq_one_letter_code
_entity_poly.pdbx_strand_id
1 'polypeptide(L)'
;MKATAVGTSSGCVIWVIAFGLVSMCLCPLASFVGSLSTTLGANTVVKIMGPYLCPEDSTADVVTFQTTTTDEYGNDEPATGYEMRCLDANGNVVQEGSPNYAFYWIGLLMLGSLVLSAGLAFLVAAPLGVLIARWRGRSAATTT
;
A
#
# COMPACT_ATOMS: atom_id res chain seq x y z
N MET A 1 -17.53 -38.20 7.16
CA MET A 1 -16.68 -37.01 7.45
C MET A 1 -15.84 -36.50 6.27
N LYS A 2 -15.99 -36.99 5.02
CA LYS A 2 -15.14 -36.57 3.87
C LYS A 2 -15.67 -35.37 3.06
N ALA A 3 -16.98 -35.11 3.06
CA ALA A 3 -17.58 -34.08 2.19
C ALA A 3 -17.24 -32.63 2.63
N THR A 4 -17.12 -32.38 3.94
CA THR A 4 -16.84 -31.04 4.48
C THR A 4 -15.43 -30.56 4.14
N ALA A 5 -14.44 -31.46 4.18
CA ALA A 5 -13.04 -31.13 3.89
C ALA A 5 -12.81 -30.70 2.43
N VAL A 6 -13.60 -31.22 1.48
CA VAL A 6 -13.49 -30.89 0.04
C VAL A 6 -14.09 -29.51 -0.27
N GLY A 7 -15.11 -29.07 0.49
CA GLY A 7 -15.67 -27.73 0.35
C GLY A 7 -14.73 -26.64 0.87
N THR A 8 -14.06 -26.89 2.00
CA THR A 8 -13.11 -25.95 2.61
C THR A 8 -11.83 -25.79 1.80
N SER A 9 -11.28 -26.86 1.21
CA SER A 9 -10.09 -26.76 0.36
C SER A 9 -10.36 -25.98 -0.93
N SER A 10 -11.54 -26.18 -1.54
CA SER A 10 -11.96 -25.43 -2.74
C SER A 10 -12.11 -23.93 -2.48
N GLY A 11 -12.65 -23.54 -1.33
CA GLY A 11 -12.84 -22.11 -0.99
C GLY A 11 -11.51 -21.38 -0.77
N CYS A 12 -10.55 -22.04 -0.12
CA CYS A 12 -9.23 -21.46 0.14
C CYS A 12 -8.45 -21.23 -1.16
N VAL A 13 -8.48 -22.18 -2.10
CA VAL A 13 -7.82 -22.03 -3.41
C VAL A 13 -8.43 -20.87 -4.20
N ILE A 14 -9.76 -20.75 -4.24
CA ILE A 14 -10.45 -19.65 -4.92
C ILE A 14 -10.09 -18.31 -4.27
N TRP A 15 -10.02 -18.26 -2.94
CA TRP A 15 -9.63 -17.05 -2.21
C TRP A 15 -8.20 -16.63 -2.55
N VAL A 16 -7.23 -17.55 -2.56
CA VAL A 16 -5.83 -17.23 -2.90
C VAL A 16 -5.72 -16.70 -4.34
N ILE A 17 -6.46 -17.29 -5.29
CA ILE A 17 -6.47 -16.83 -6.69
C ILE A 17 -7.10 -15.44 -6.80
N ALA A 18 -8.25 -15.21 -6.14
CA ALA A 18 -8.92 -13.91 -6.14
C ALA A 18 -8.05 -12.83 -5.47
N PHE A 19 -7.41 -13.17 -4.34
CA PHE A 19 -6.46 -12.32 -3.65
C PHE A 19 -5.28 -11.95 -4.55
N GLY A 20 -4.68 -12.93 -5.23
CA GLY A 20 -3.57 -12.69 -6.14
C GLY A 20 -3.94 -11.73 -7.28
N LEU A 21 -5.09 -11.95 -7.93
CA LEU A 21 -5.57 -11.09 -9.03
C LEU A 21 -5.88 -9.66 -8.55
N VAL A 22 -6.54 -9.52 -7.41
CA VAL A 22 -6.90 -8.20 -6.85
C VAL A 22 -5.66 -7.48 -6.34
N SER A 23 -4.75 -8.18 -5.65
CA SER A 23 -3.48 -7.62 -5.17
C SER A 23 -2.57 -7.17 -6.30
N MET A 24 -2.54 -7.92 -7.42
CA MET A 24 -1.75 -7.55 -8.60
C MET A 24 -2.22 -6.24 -9.23
N CYS A 25 -3.49 -5.84 -9.02
CA CYS A 25 -4.01 -4.57 -9.50
C CYS A 25 -3.87 -3.45 -8.44
N LEU A 26 -4.12 -3.76 -7.16
CA LEU A 26 -4.09 -2.77 -6.09
C LEU A 26 -2.68 -2.36 -5.65
N CYS A 27 -1.70 -3.26 -5.64
CA CYS A 27 -0.33 -2.91 -5.22
C CYS A 27 0.37 -1.91 -6.16
N PRO A 28 0.29 -2.06 -7.50
CA PRO A 28 0.83 -1.05 -8.42
C PRO A 28 0.12 0.30 -8.28
N LEU A 29 -1.20 0.30 -8.08
CA LEU A 29 -1.98 1.51 -7.86
C LEU A 29 -1.58 2.21 -6.55
N ALA A 30 -1.39 1.45 -5.46
CA ALA A 30 -0.93 1.99 -4.19
C ALA A 30 0.46 2.61 -4.30
N SER A 31 1.38 1.94 -5.01
CA SER A 31 2.71 2.48 -5.30
C SER A 31 2.63 3.79 -6.07
N PHE A 32 1.83 3.83 -7.13
CA PHE A 32 1.67 5.01 -7.97
C PHE A 32 1.08 6.20 -7.21
N VAL A 33 0.00 5.96 -6.46
CA VAL A 33 -0.63 6.99 -5.61
C VAL A 33 0.31 7.43 -4.49
N GLY A 34 1.08 6.53 -3.90
CA GLY A 34 2.08 6.84 -2.89
C GLY A 34 3.19 7.75 -3.43
N SER A 35 3.71 7.45 -4.62
CA SER A 35 4.72 8.28 -5.29
C SER A 35 4.17 9.66 -5.63
N LEU A 36 2.97 9.75 -6.23
CA LEU A 36 2.35 11.03 -6.58
C LEU A 36 2.01 11.88 -5.35
N SER A 37 1.51 11.26 -4.29
CA SER A 37 1.16 11.98 -3.06
C SER A 37 2.39 12.53 -2.35
N THR A 38 3.54 11.84 -2.45
CA THR A 38 4.80 12.33 -1.89
C THR A 38 5.33 13.52 -2.69
N THR A 39 5.26 13.50 -4.03
CA THR A 39 5.82 14.57 -4.87
C THR A 39 4.92 15.80 -4.96
N LEU A 40 3.60 15.62 -5.09
CA LEU A 40 2.64 16.72 -5.24
C LEU A 40 2.08 17.22 -3.90
N GLY A 41 2.09 16.36 -2.88
CA GLY A 41 1.43 16.58 -1.59
C GLY A 41 2.35 16.38 -0.39
N ALA A 42 3.66 16.58 -0.55
CA ALA A 42 4.68 16.36 0.49
C ALA A 42 4.26 16.90 1.86
N ASN A 43 3.75 18.14 1.91
CA ASN A 43 3.29 18.79 3.14
C ASN A 43 2.15 18.03 3.85
N THR A 44 1.24 17.41 3.11
CA THR A 44 0.14 16.64 3.67
C THR A 44 0.65 15.29 4.20
N VAL A 45 1.51 14.62 3.42
CA VAL A 45 2.10 13.34 3.81
C VAL A 45 2.95 13.49 5.08
N VAL A 46 3.75 14.55 5.15
CA VAL A 46 4.61 14.83 6.31
C VAL A 46 3.82 15.27 7.53
N LYS A 47 2.66 15.94 7.37
CA LYS A 47 1.75 16.17 8.51
C LYS A 47 1.12 14.89 9.05
N ILE A 48 0.79 13.93 8.18
CA ILE A 48 0.21 12.65 8.59
C ILE A 48 1.27 11.75 9.23
N MET A 49 2.48 11.73 8.67
CA MET A 49 3.59 10.90 9.14
C MET A 49 4.42 11.55 10.25
N GLY A 50 4.32 12.86 10.42
CA GLY A 50 5.07 13.64 11.39
C GLY A 50 4.98 13.12 12.83
N PRO A 51 3.79 12.80 13.35
CA PRO A 51 3.64 12.23 14.69
C PRO A 51 4.31 10.86 14.88
N TYR A 52 4.56 10.12 13.81
CA TYR A 52 5.20 8.81 13.86
C TYR A 52 6.71 8.87 13.68
N LEU A 53 7.22 9.93 13.04
CA LEU A 53 8.63 10.05 12.66
C LEU A 53 9.38 11.08 13.52
N CYS A 54 8.70 12.08 14.06
CA CYS A 54 9.31 13.12 14.88
C CYS A 54 9.15 12.82 16.38
N PRO A 55 10.12 13.19 17.22
CA PRO A 55 10.05 13.04 18.67
C PRO A 55 8.91 13.89 19.28
N GLU A 56 8.48 13.52 20.49
CA GLU A 56 7.47 14.28 21.24
C GLU A 56 7.90 15.76 21.37
N ASP A 57 6.94 16.67 21.26
CA ASP A 57 7.12 18.14 21.22
C ASP A 57 7.80 18.74 19.98
N SER A 58 7.87 18.00 18.87
CA SER A 58 8.37 18.53 17.58
C SER A 58 7.35 18.45 16.44
N THR A 59 7.41 19.41 15.53
CA THR A 59 6.51 19.51 14.36
C THR A 59 7.28 19.16 13.09
N ALA A 60 6.70 18.29 12.26
CA ALA A 60 7.29 17.92 10.99
C ALA A 60 7.03 18.99 9.92
N ASP A 61 8.10 19.44 9.27
CA ASP A 61 8.07 20.42 8.19
C ASP A 61 8.83 19.89 6.95
N VAL A 62 8.51 20.40 5.77
CA VAL A 62 9.18 20.00 4.51
C VAL A 62 9.94 21.18 3.96
N VAL A 63 11.25 21.00 3.81
CA VAL A 63 12.13 21.97 3.16
C VAL A 63 12.42 21.48 1.75
N THR A 64 12.12 22.33 0.78
CA THR A 64 12.53 22.15 -0.61
C THR A 64 13.80 22.95 -0.87
N PHE A 65 14.81 22.30 -1.43
CA PHE A 65 16.05 22.95 -1.84
C PHE A 65 16.40 22.56 -3.26
N GLN A 66 16.96 23.50 -4.00
CA GLN A 66 17.48 23.24 -5.33
C GLN A 66 18.82 22.52 -5.18
N THR A 67 18.93 21.36 -5.80
CA THR A 67 20.18 20.61 -5.91
C THR A 67 20.50 20.42 -7.39
N THR A 68 21.75 20.22 -7.73
CA THR A 68 22.13 19.75 -9.07
C THR A 68 22.36 18.24 -9.00
N THR A 69 21.83 17.51 -9.97
CA THR A 69 22.19 16.10 -10.21
C THR A 69 23.02 16.04 -11.48
N THR A 70 23.94 15.08 -11.56
CA THR A 70 24.78 14.93 -12.75
C THR A 70 24.16 13.88 -13.67
N ASP A 71 24.00 14.19 -14.96
CA ASP A 71 23.53 13.25 -15.97
C ASP A 71 24.62 12.21 -16.34
N GLU A 72 24.29 11.25 -17.20
CA GLU A 72 25.23 10.22 -17.68
C GLU A 72 26.40 10.78 -18.53
N TYR A 73 26.29 12.04 -18.97
CA TYR A 73 27.27 12.76 -19.78
C TYR A 73 28.10 13.78 -18.97
N GLY A 74 27.87 13.88 -17.66
CA GLY A 74 28.58 14.82 -16.78
C GLY A 74 27.99 16.23 -16.75
N ASN A 75 26.79 16.46 -17.27
CA ASN A 75 26.12 17.77 -17.21
C ASN A 75 25.32 17.90 -15.91
N ASP A 76 25.32 19.11 -15.34
CA ASP A 76 24.49 19.45 -14.19
C ASP A 76 23.03 19.70 -14.63
N GLU A 77 22.12 18.82 -14.20
CA GLU A 77 20.68 19.02 -14.30
C GLU A 77 20.10 19.59 -13.00
N PRO A 78 19.19 20.58 -13.07
CA PRO A 78 18.51 21.10 -11.90
C PRO A 78 17.53 20.05 -11.35
N ALA A 79 17.74 19.65 -10.10
CA ALA A 79 16.89 18.75 -9.35
C ALA A 79 16.29 19.47 -8.13
N THR A 80 15.12 19.02 -7.68
CA THR A 80 14.48 19.52 -6.45
C THR A 80 14.59 18.45 -5.38
N GLY A 81 15.35 18.76 -4.32
CA GLY A 81 15.44 17.93 -3.13
C GLY A 81 14.29 18.24 -2.18
N TYR A 82 13.69 17.19 -1.62
CA TYR A 82 12.67 17.30 -0.57
C TYR A 82 13.21 16.63 0.69
N GLU A 83 13.48 17.41 1.73
CA GLU A 83 13.82 16.89 3.06
C GLU A 83 12.69 17.20 4.03
N MET A 84 12.35 16.22 4.85
CA MET A 84 11.55 16.48 6.03
C MET A 84 12.47 16.94 7.17
N ARG A 85 12.02 17.83 8.04
CA ARG A 85 12.74 18.25 9.26
C ARG A 85 11.78 18.26 10.42
N CYS A 86 12.23 17.84 11.59
CA CYS A 86 11.47 17.96 12.82
C CYS A 86 11.94 19.22 13.56
N LEU A 87 11.03 20.18 13.73
CA LEU A 87 11.30 21.48 14.36
C LEU A 87 10.78 21.47 15.81
N ASP A 88 11.54 22.01 16.76
CA ASP A 88 11.04 22.27 18.12
C ASP A 88 10.07 23.47 18.14
N ALA A 89 9.47 23.74 19.31
CA ALA A 89 8.60 24.90 19.53
C ALA A 89 9.28 26.26 19.28
N ASN A 90 10.61 26.32 19.23
CA ASN A 90 11.40 27.51 18.97
C ASN A 90 11.84 27.62 17.49
N GLY A 91 11.48 26.64 16.64
CA GLY A 91 11.86 26.57 15.23
C GLY A 91 13.26 26.00 14.97
N ASN A 92 13.91 25.38 15.95
CA ASN A 92 15.20 24.71 15.75
C ASN A 92 15.01 23.30 15.19
N VAL A 93 15.89 22.89 14.29
CA VAL A 93 15.91 21.51 13.76
C VAL A 93 16.42 20.57 14.85
N VAL A 94 15.51 19.78 15.42
CA VAL A 94 15.82 18.75 16.42
C VAL A 94 16.32 17.48 15.72
N GLN A 95 15.79 17.22 14.53
CA GLN A 95 16.16 16.08 13.71
C GLN A 95 16.07 16.43 12.24
N GLU A 96 17.15 16.19 11.50
CA GLU A 96 17.12 16.16 10.05
C GLU A 96 16.38 14.89 9.63
N GLY A 97 15.20 15.08 9.05
CA GLY A 97 14.37 13.98 8.64
C GLY A 97 14.88 13.42 7.31
N SER A 98 15.16 12.12 7.32
CA SER A 98 15.64 11.40 6.15
C SER A 98 14.58 11.38 5.03
N PRO A 99 14.98 11.33 3.74
CA PRO A 99 14.07 11.07 2.61
C PRO A 99 13.27 9.75 2.74
N ASN A 100 13.57 8.93 3.75
CA ASN A 100 12.90 7.68 4.05
C ASN A 100 11.38 7.78 4.34
N TYR A 101 10.84 8.96 4.65
CA TYR A 101 9.38 9.10 4.88
C TYR A 101 8.54 8.70 3.67
N ALA A 102 9.04 8.94 2.45
CA ALA A 102 8.38 8.55 1.22
C ALA A 102 8.22 7.02 1.15
N PHE A 103 9.27 6.29 1.51
CA PHE A 103 9.25 4.83 1.55
C PHE A 103 8.32 4.30 2.64
N TYR A 104 8.30 4.93 3.82
CA TYR A 104 7.35 4.55 4.88
C TYR A 104 5.90 4.79 4.45
N TRP A 105 5.61 5.91 3.77
CA TRP A 105 4.27 6.22 3.26
C TRP A 105 3.82 5.25 2.18
N ILE A 106 4.66 5.00 1.19
CA ILE A 106 4.39 4.01 0.12
C ILE A 106 4.22 2.61 0.72
N GLY A 107 5.07 2.24 1.67
CA GLY A 107 4.98 0.96 2.39
C GLY A 107 3.67 0.81 3.16
N LEU A 108 3.21 1.87 3.84
CA LEU A 108 1.94 1.87 4.56
C LEU A 108 0.74 1.72 3.61
N LEU A 109 0.75 2.42 2.47
CA LEU A 109 -0.29 2.28 1.45
C LEU A 109 -0.28 0.89 0.80
N MET A 110 0.90 0.32 0.53
CA MET A 110 1.05 -1.04 0.04
C MET A 110 0.47 -2.05 1.02
N LEU A 111 0.81 -1.95 2.32
CA LEU A 111 0.28 -2.82 3.36
C LEU A 111 -1.25 -2.69 3.45
N GLY A 112 -1.77 -1.46 3.46
CA GLY A 112 -3.20 -1.19 3.46
C GLY A 112 -3.91 -1.78 2.24
N SER A 113 -3.30 -1.69 1.06
CA SER A 113 -3.84 -2.27 -0.18
C SER A 113 -3.93 -3.80 -0.12
N LEU A 114 -2.99 -4.44 0.60
CA LEU A 114 -2.92 -5.89 0.76
C LEU A 114 -3.97 -6.40 1.76
N VAL A 115 -4.22 -5.64 2.82
CA VAL A 115 -5.34 -5.91 3.74
C VAL A 115 -6.68 -5.71 3.02
N LEU A 116 -6.81 -4.65 2.22
CA LEU A 116 -8.01 -4.39 1.42
C LEU A 116 -8.24 -5.51 0.39
N SER A 117 -7.21 -5.95 -0.30
CA SER A 117 -7.30 -7.04 -1.29
C SER A 117 -7.69 -8.36 -0.64
N ALA A 118 -7.17 -8.68 0.55
CA ALA A 118 -7.58 -9.83 1.34
C ALA A 118 -9.07 -9.79 1.68
N GLY A 119 -9.57 -8.63 2.15
CA GLY A 119 -10.98 -8.42 2.45
C GLY A 119 -11.89 -8.56 1.23
N LEU A 120 -11.52 -7.93 0.12
CA LEU A 120 -12.25 -8.01 -1.14
C LEU A 120 -12.28 -9.45 -1.70
N ALA A 121 -11.17 -10.18 -1.58
CA ALA A 121 -11.10 -11.58 -2.00
C ALA A 121 -12.07 -12.47 -1.21
N PHE A 122 -12.32 -12.19 0.07
CA PHE A 122 -13.33 -12.90 0.86
C PHE A 122 -14.75 -12.67 0.32
N LEU A 123 -15.07 -11.43 -0.06
CA LEU A 123 -16.39 -11.08 -0.61
C LEU A 123 -16.66 -11.76 -1.95
N VAL A 124 -15.63 -12.05 -2.74
CA VAL A 124 -15.75 -12.75 -4.03
C VAL A 124 -15.77 -14.27 -3.84
N ALA A 125 -14.93 -14.80 -2.94
CA ALA A 125 -14.82 -16.24 -2.70
C ALA A 125 -16.09 -16.85 -2.09
N ALA A 126 -16.78 -16.12 -1.19
CA ALA A 126 -18.00 -16.59 -0.55
C ALA A 126 -19.15 -16.92 -1.53
N PRO A 127 -19.61 -16.01 -2.41
CA PRO A 127 -20.70 -16.29 -3.36
C PRO A 127 -20.29 -17.30 -4.44
N LEU A 128 -19.04 -17.26 -4.91
CA LEU A 128 -18.53 -18.23 -5.89
C LEU A 128 -18.50 -19.65 -5.32
N GLY A 129 -18.09 -19.83 -4.06
CA GLY A 129 -18.11 -21.13 -3.39
C GLY A 129 -19.51 -21.72 -3.28
N VAL A 130 -20.51 -20.90 -2.94
CA VAL A 130 -21.92 -21.32 -2.85
C VAL A 130 -22.48 -21.69 -4.24
N LEU A 131 -22.16 -20.91 -5.28
CA LEU A 131 -22.59 -21.18 -6.64
C LEU A 131 -22.03 -22.50 -7.18
N ILE A 132 -20.73 -22.75 -6.97
CA ILE A 132 -20.06 -23.99 -7.40
C ILE A 132 -20.65 -25.20 -6.65
N ALA A 133 -20.86 -25.09 -5.33
CA ALA A 133 -21.48 -26.14 -4.54
C ALA A 133 -22.91 -26.46 -5.03
N ARG A 134 -23.70 -25.43 -5.34
CA ARG A 134 -25.06 -25.57 -5.87
C ARG A 134 -25.09 -26.22 -7.26
N TRP A 135 -24.16 -25.85 -8.15
CA TRP A 135 -24.05 -26.46 -9.47
C TRP A 135 -23.69 -27.94 -9.39
N ARG A 136 -22.68 -28.28 -8.57
CA ARG A 136 -22.24 -29.67 -8.40
C ARG A 136 -23.33 -30.56 -7.80
N GLY A 137 -24.13 -30.03 -6.87
CA GLY A 137 -25.30 -30.72 -6.33
C GLY A 137 -26.42 -30.96 -7.36
N ARG A 138 -26.65 -30.03 -8.29
CA ARG A 138 -27.62 -30.20 -9.38
C ARG A 138 -27.16 -31.24 -10.39
N SER A 139 -25.89 -31.25 -10.78
CA SER A 139 -25.34 -32.23 -11.71
C SER A 139 -25.34 -33.65 -11.16
N ALA A 140 -25.18 -33.83 -9.84
CA ALA A 140 -25.26 -35.14 -9.19
C ALA A 140 -26.70 -35.70 -9.14
N ALA A 141 -27.72 -34.84 -9.11
CA ALA A 141 -29.13 -35.24 -9.08
C ALA A 141 -29.69 -35.67 -10.45
N THR A 142 -28.96 -35.43 -11.55
CA THR A 142 -29.41 -35.77 -12.92
C THR A 142 -28.94 -37.16 -13.37
N THR A 143 -28.16 -37.89 -12.56
CA THR A 143 -27.58 -39.20 -12.92
C THR A 143 -28.21 -40.38 -12.17
N THR A 144 -29.33 -40.17 -11.47
CA THR A 144 -30.13 -41.23 -10.81
C THR A 144 -31.51 -41.33 -11.42
#